data_AF-A0A661QRC5-F1
#
_entry.id   AF-A0A661QRC5-F1
#
_cell.length_a   1.000
_cell.length_b   1.000
_cell.length_c   1.000
_cell.angle_alpha   90.00
_cell.angle_beta   90.00
_cell.angle_gamma   90.00
#
_symmetry.space_group_name_H-M   'P 1'
#
loop_
_entity.id
_entity.type
_entity.pdbx_description
1 polymer ?
#
loop_
_entity_poly.entity_id
_entity_poly.type
_entity_poly.pdbx_seq_one_letter_code
_entity_poly.pdbx_strand_id
1 'polypeptide(L)'
;MADLKSMFQRYFEIIPADSPGLREEIFRMRYKVYCMEGCVPGFEAYKYPEEKEIDRFDRHSVYSLLRHKPSGAFAGSVRLILADRKDPERPLPIEERLYHSLDPDVKISALPRQQIAEVSRLVVTRQFRCRSGENFKPYPVPDLSAGKKEGVERRNFPGPAVGLAVSIIQMCLK
;
A
#
# COMPACT_ATOMS: atom_id res chain seq x y z
N MET A 1 -13.70 14.36 -23.77
CA MET A 1 -12.57 14.10 -22.85
C MET A 1 -13.01 13.00 -21.90
N ALA A 2 -12.24 11.92 -21.75
CA ALA A 2 -12.59 10.90 -20.75
C ALA A 2 -12.28 11.45 -19.34
N ASP A 3 -13.27 11.44 -18.46
CA ASP A 3 -13.11 11.82 -17.05
C ASP A 3 -12.11 10.88 -16.35
N LEU A 4 -11.31 11.40 -15.40
CA LEU A 4 -10.28 10.65 -14.68
C LEU A 4 -10.86 9.41 -14.00
N LYS A 5 -12.09 9.52 -13.48
CA LYS A 5 -12.83 8.42 -12.87
C LYS A 5 -13.10 7.29 -13.87
N SER A 6 -13.57 7.62 -15.08
CA SER A 6 -13.91 6.60 -16.08
C SER A 6 -12.64 5.90 -16.61
N MET A 7 -11.55 6.65 -16.76
CA MET A 7 -10.23 6.10 -17.06
C MET A 7 -9.78 5.14 -15.96
N PHE A 8 -9.82 5.54 -14.70
CA PHE A 8 -9.44 4.67 -13.59
C PHE A 8 -10.30 3.39 -13.55
N GLN A 9 -11.62 3.53 -13.63
CA GLN A 9 -12.55 2.39 -13.58
C GLN A 9 -12.40 1.43 -14.77
N ARG A 10 -11.90 1.89 -15.91
CA ARG A 10 -11.61 1.03 -17.07
C ARG A 10 -10.44 0.09 -16.80
N TYR A 11 -9.42 0.54 -16.07
CA TYR A 11 -8.16 -0.19 -15.94
C TYR A 11 -7.96 -0.84 -14.57
N PHE A 12 -8.53 -0.25 -13.53
CA PHE A 12 -8.33 -0.72 -12.16
C PHE A 12 -9.64 -1.01 -11.46
N GLU A 13 -9.51 -1.89 -10.48
CA GLU A 13 -10.57 -2.28 -9.57
C GLU A 13 -10.00 -2.34 -8.17
N ILE A 14 -10.72 -1.71 -7.25
CA ILE A 14 -10.40 -1.74 -5.82
C ILE A 14 -11.18 -2.90 -5.22
N ILE A 15 -10.47 -3.82 -4.58
CA ILE A 15 -11.04 -5.05 -4.03
C ILE A 15 -10.76 -5.06 -2.52
N PRO A 16 -11.80 -4.92 -1.67
CA PRO A 16 -11.68 -5.16 -0.25
C PRO A 16 -11.23 -6.60 0.01
N ALA A 17 -10.16 -6.79 0.79
CA ALA A 17 -9.64 -8.12 1.08
C ALA A 17 -10.30 -8.72 2.34
N ASP A 18 -11.59 -9.00 2.20
CA ASP A 18 -12.46 -9.45 3.29
C ASP A 18 -12.49 -10.98 3.43
N SER A 19 -11.83 -11.72 2.53
CA SER A 19 -11.72 -13.18 2.57
C SER A 19 -10.31 -13.67 2.94
N PRO A 20 -10.16 -14.86 3.56
CA PRO A 20 -8.85 -15.44 3.85
C PRO A 20 -7.96 -15.58 2.61
N GLY A 21 -8.53 -15.97 1.46
CA GLY A 21 -7.78 -16.10 0.21
C GLY A 21 -7.21 -14.77 -0.29
N LEU A 22 -7.97 -13.69 -0.23
CA LEU A 22 -7.48 -12.35 -0.61
C LEU A 22 -6.40 -11.84 0.35
N ARG A 23 -6.51 -12.15 1.64
CA ARG A 23 -5.46 -11.82 2.62
C ARG A 23 -4.17 -12.59 2.36
N GLU A 24 -4.27 -13.86 2.00
CA GLU A 24 -3.11 -14.66 1.62
C GLU A 24 -2.38 -14.07 0.40
N GLU A 25 -3.11 -13.63 -0.62
CA GLU A 25 -2.53 -12.93 -1.78
C GLU A 25 -1.78 -11.66 -1.37
N ILE A 26 -2.30 -10.89 -0.41
CA ILE A 26 -1.62 -9.70 0.13
C ILE A 26 -0.33 -10.09 0.84
N PHE A 27 -0.34 -11.11 1.71
CA PHE A 27 0.86 -11.50 2.45
C PHE A 27 1.96 -12.02 1.53
N ARG A 28 1.60 -12.77 0.48
CA ARG A 28 2.54 -13.20 -0.57
C ARG A 28 3.04 -12.04 -1.41
N MET A 29 2.18 -11.07 -1.74
CA MET A 29 2.58 -9.86 -2.46
C MET A 29 3.59 -9.05 -1.65
N ARG A 30 3.32 -8.82 -0.36
CA ARG A 30 4.23 -8.15 0.57
C ARG A 30 5.55 -8.88 0.69
N TYR A 31 5.54 -10.21 0.81
CA TYR A 31 6.77 -11.01 0.80
C TYR A 31 7.58 -10.81 -0.48
N LYS A 32 6.94 -10.90 -1.65
CA LYS A 32 7.61 -10.67 -2.94
C LYS A 32 8.26 -9.29 -2.99
N VAL A 33 7.56 -8.24 -2.55
CA VAL A 33 8.08 -6.86 -2.65
C VAL A 33 9.10 -6.54 -1.57
N TYR A 34 8.83 -6.85 -0.30
CA TYR A 34 9.74 -6.49 0.79
C TYR A 34 10.92 -7.44 0.88
N CYS A 35 10.70 -8.74 0.71
CA CYS A 35 11.70 -9.74 1.01
C CYS A 35 12.48 -10.21 -0.21
N MET A 36 11.79 -10.52 -1.31
CA MET A 36 12.44 -11.06 -2.51
C MET A 36 13.14 -9.98 -3.34
N GLU A 37 12.59 -8.76 -3.39
CA GLU A 37 13.26 -7.67 -4.12
C GLU A 37 14.45 -7.09 -3.35
N GLY A 38 14.65 -7.44 -2.08
CA GLY A 38 15.83 -7.06 -1.29
C GLY A 38 16.00 -5.55 -1.07
N CYS A 39 14.93 -4.78 -1.22
CA CYS A 39 14.95 -3.32 -1.26
C CYS A 39 14.80 -2.65 0.11
N VAL A 40 14.39 -3.40 1.12
CA VAL A 40 14.08 -2.87 2.46
C VAL A 40 14.89 -3.64 3.50
N PRO A 41 15.78 -2.97 4.26
CA PRO A 41 16.54 -3.61 5.33
C PRO A 41 15.62 -4.27 6.37
N GLY A 42 16.04 -5.41 6.90
CA GLY A 42 15.29 -6.16 7.92
C GLY A 42 14.18 -7.09 7.40
N PHE A 43 14.04 -7.20 6.07
CA PHE A 43 13.11 -8.13 5.41
C PHE A 43 13.86 -9.23 4.65
N GLU A 44 14.80 -9.91 5.29
CA GLU A 44 15.57 -10.97 4.63
C GLU A 44 14.67 -12.20 4.37
N ALA A 45 14.65 -12.70 3.12
CA ALA A 45 13.74 -13.76 2.69
C ALA A 45 13.81 -15.03 3.55
N TYR A 46 14.99 -15.40 4.06
CA TYR A 46 15.16 -16.59 4.91
C TYR A 46 14.37 -16.53 6.24
N LYS A 47 13.95 -15.33 6.68
CA LYS A 47 13.12 -15.15 7.88
C LYS A 47 11.64 -15.49 7.65
N TYR A 48 11.24 -15.75 6.41
CA TYR A 48 9.84 -15.96 5.99
C TYR A 48 9.69 -17.30 5.25
N PRO A 49 9.81 -18.45 5.93
CA PRO A 49 9.79 -19.77 5.29
C PRO A 49 8.44 -20.11 4.61
N GLU A 50 7.34 -19.47 5.04
CA GLU A 50 6.01 -19.63 4.43
C GLU A 50 5.77 -18.72 3.22
N GLU A 51 6.77 -17.93 2.81
CA GLU A 51 6.68 -16.96 1.72
C GLU A 51 5.56 -15.92 1.89
N LYS A 52 5.29 -15.56 3.15
CA LYS A 52 4.26 -14.60 3.57
C LYS A 52 4.87 -13.59 4.52
N GLU A 53 4.69 -12.30 4.25
CA GLU A 53 5.09 -11.24 5.17
C GLU A 53 3.88 -10.84 6.02
N ILE A 54 3.95 -11.19 7.30
CA ILE A 54 2.91 -10.99 8.31
C ILE A 54 3.57 -10.43 9.57
N ASP A 55 2.95 -9.44 10.20
CA ASP A 55 3.38 -8.88 11.48
C ASP A 55 2.23 -8.85 12.50
N ARG A 56 2.54 -8.43 13.73
CA ARG A 56 1.58 -8.39 14.85
C ARG A 56 0.38 -7.47 14.60
N PHE A 57 0.46 -6.51 13.68
CA PHE A 57 -0.61 -5.55 13.41
C PHE A 57 -1.66 -6.10 12.44
N ASP A 58 -1.32 -7.17 11.72
CA ASP A 58 -2.23 -7.79 10.76
C ASP A 58 -3.51 -8.37 11.42
N ARG A 59 -3.47 -8.68 12.73
CA ARG A 59 -4.63 -9.19 13.49
C ARG A 59 -5.82 -8.21 13.59
N HIS A 60 -5.56 -6.91 13.47
CA HIS A 60 -6.54 -5.83 13.65
C HIS A 60 -6.48 -4.82 12.48
N SER A 61 -6.10 -5.33 11.31
CA SER A 61 -6.00 -4.54 10.09
C SER A 61 -7.08 -4.91 9.09
N VAL A 62 -7.44 -3.93 8.26
CA VAL A 62 -8.19 -4.12 7.02
C VAL A 62 -7.28 -3.80 5.85
N TYR A 63 -7.62 -4.31 4.67
CA TYR A 63 -6.77 -4.17 3.50
C TYR A 63 -7.60 -3.99 2.24
N SER A 64 -6.95 -3.38 1.26
CA SER A 64 -7.45 -3.35 -0.11
C SER A 64 -6.38 -3.86 -1.07
N LEU A 65 -6.83 -4.62 -2.06
CA LEU A 65 -6.09 -4.96 -3.26
C LEU A 65 -6.47 -4.00 -4.39
N LEU A 66 -5.53 -3.76 -5.28
CA LEU A 66 -5.76 -3.07 -6.54
C LEU A 66 -5.52 -4.06 -7.68
N ARG A 67 -6.58 -4.42 -8.41
CA ARG A 67 -6.50 -5.31 -9.58
C ARG A 67 -6.43 -4.50 -10.86
N HIS A 68 -5.49 -4.85 -11.74
CA HIS A 68 -5.46 -4.35 -13.11
C HIS A 68 -6.37 -5.22 -13.98
N LYS A 69 -7.49 -4.65 -14.44
CA LYS A 69 -8.54 -5.39 -15.15
C LYS A 69 -8.05 -6.06 -16.44
N PRO A 70 -7.30 -5.40 -17.34
CA PRO A 70 -6.87 -6.03 -18.60
C PRO A 70 -5.99 -7.27 -18.42
N SER A 71 -5.12 -7.30 -17.40
CA SER A 71 -4.22 -8.45 -17.17
C SER A 71 -4.72 -9.41 -16.10
N GLY A 72 -5.77 -9.06 -15.35
CA GLY A 72 -6.24 -9.80 -14.17
C GLY A 72 -5.28 -9.77 -12.97
N ALA A 73 -4.07 -9.21 -13.11
CA ALA A 73 -3.04 -9.22 -12.09
C ALA A 73 -3.30 -8.18 -10.98
N PHE A 74 -2.85 -8.47 -9.77
CA PHE A 74 -2.82 -7.46 -8.71
C PHE A 74 -1.66 -6.48 -8.88
N ALA A 75 -2.00 -5.21 -9.03
CA ALA A 75 -1.06 -4.12 -9.19
C ALA A 75 -0.48 -3.63 -7.85
N GLY A 76 -1.18 -3.85 -6.75
CA GLY A 76 -0.72 -3.40 -5.43
C GLY A 76 -1.72 -3.71 -4.32
N SER A 77 -1.34 -3.33 -3.10
CA SER A 77 -2.16 -3.42 -1.90
C SER A 77 -1.85 -2.29 -0.92
N VAL A 78 -2.77 -2.04 0.00
CA VAL A 78 -2.54 -1.15 1.16
C VAL A 78 -3.23 -1.71 2.40
N ARG A 79 -2.64 -1.45 3.57
CA ARG A 79 -3.15 -1.84 4.88
C ARG A 79 -3.60 -0.60 5.66
N LEU A 80 -4.71 -0.74 6.37
CA LEU A 80 -5.16 0.21 7.38
C LEU A 80 -5.23 -0.53 8.73
N ILE A 81 -4.41 -0.12 9.69
CA ILE A 81 -4.38 -0.66 11.05
C ILE A 81 -5.43 0.09 11.86
N LEU A 82 -6.42 -0.63 12.39
CA LEU A 82 -7.51 -0.07 13.18
C LEU A 82 -7.16 -0.11 14.68
N ALA A 83 -8.02 0.44 15.54
CA ALA A 83 -7.95 0.18 16.97
C ALA A 83 -8.09 -1.32 17.27
N ASP A 84 -7.26 -1.85 18.17
CA ASP A 84 -7.39 -3.23 18.59
C ASP A 84 -8.59 -3.39 19.55
N ARG A 85 -9.61 -4.13 19.13
CA ARG A 85 -10.81 -4.38 19.96
C ARG A 85 -10.49 -5.14 21.26
N LYS A 86 -9.42 -5.93 21.27
CA LYS A 86 -9.00 -6.68 22.46
C LYS A 86 -8.09 -5.86 23.37
N ASP A 87 -7.53 -4.76 22.87
CA ASP A 87 -6.60 -3.90 23.58
C ASP A 87 -6.78 -2.45 23.09
N PRO A 88 -7.88 -1.76 23.50
CA PRO A 88 -8.25 -0.48 22.92
C PRO A 88 -7.28 0.66 23.20
N GLU A 89 -6.36 0.52 24.15
CA GLU A 89 -5.32 1.51 24.45
C GLU A 89 -4.00 1.22 23.74
N ARG A 90 -3.94 0.15 22.95
CA ARG A 90 -2.75 -0.23 22.21
C ARG A 90 -2.30 0.91 21.28
N PRO A 91 -1.01 1.33 21.35
CA PRO A 91 -0.49 2.35 20.44
C PRO A 91 -0.43 1.85 18.99
N LEU A 92 -0.59 2.78 18.04
CA LEU A 92 -0.30 2.54 16.63
C LEU A 92 1.22 2.40 16.42
N PRO A 93 1.67 1.71 15.36
CA PRO A 93 3.10 1.54 15.09
C PRO A 93 3.92 2.85 15.11
N ILE A 94 3.34 3.95 14.64
CA ILE A 94 4.00 5.26 14.65
C ILE A 94 4.29 5.77 16.07
N GLU A 95 3.39 5.52 17.03
CA GLU A 95 3.58 5.88 18.44
C GLU A 95 4.64 4.97 19.10
N GLU A 96 4.78 3.71 18.68
CA GLU A 96 5.80 2.82 19.24
C GLU A 96 7.22 3.15 18.75
N ARG A 97 7.37 3.67 17.52
CA ARG A 97 8.68 3.81 16.86
C ARG A 97 9.15 5.25 16.67
N LEU A 98 8.23 6.19 16.54
CA LEU A 98 8.52 7.56 16.11
C LEU A 98 7.96 8.62 17.07
N TYR A 99 7.51 8.23 18.26
CA TYR A 99 6.93 9.17 19.23
C TYR A 99 7.78 10.43 19.45
N HIS A 100 9.09 10.26 19.59
CA HIS A 100 10.03 11.38 19.80
C HIS A 100 10.35 12.21 18.56
N SER A 101 9.96 11.73 17.37
CA SER A 101 10.16 12.41 16.09
C SER A 101 8.88 13.07 15.57
N LEU A 102 7.74 12.85 16.24
CA LEU A 102 6.50 13.54 15.92
C LEU A 102 6.62 15.00 16.36
N ASP A 103 5.97 15.87 15.59
CA ASP A 103 5.75 17.25 15.99
C ASP A 103 5.04 17.26 17.37
N PRO A 104 5.57 17.97 18.38
CA PRO A 104 4.96 18.06 19.71
C PRO A 104 3.49 18.52 19.70
N ASP A 105 3.07 19.25 18.67
CA ASP A 105 1.69 19.69 18.50
C ASP A 105 0.76 18.56 18.02
N VAL A 106 1.31 17.47 17.46
CA VAL A 106 0.56 16.29 17.02
C VAL A 106 0.32 15.35 18.21
N LYS A 107 -0.78 15.57 18.92
CA LYS A 107 -1.21 14.74 20.05
C LYS A 107 -2.11 13.59 19.60
N ILE A 108 -1.51 12.52 19.06
CA ILE A 108 -2.25 11.30 18.65
C ILE A 108 -3.02 10.70 19.84
N SER A 109 -2.42 10.71 21.03
CA SER A 109 -3.04 10.23 22.27
C SER A 109 -4.28 11.02 22.72
N ALA A 110 -4.50 12.22 22.19
CA ALA A 110 -5.69 13.02 22.47
C ALA A 110 -6.87 12.67 21.56
N LEU A 111 -6.66 11.88 20.50
CA LEU A 111 -7.70 11.47 19.57
C LEU A 111 -8.39 10.19 20.05
N PRO A 112 -9.73 10.04 19.87
CA PRO A 112 -10.42 8.80 20.21
C PRO A 112 -9.85 7.64 19.41
N ARG A 113 -9.34 6.60 20.09
CA ARG A 113 -8.62 5.50 19.42
C ARG A 113 -9.45 4.83 18.33
N GLN A 114 -10.75 4.68 18.54
CA GLN A 114 -11.67 4.03 17.60
C GLN A 114 -11.95 4.88 16.35
N GLN A 115 -11.53 6.15 16.32
CA GLN A 115 -11.70 7.07 15.19
C GLN A 115 -10.40 7.34 14.44
N ILE A 116 -9.30 6.70 14.84
CA ILE A 116 -8.00 6.83 14.20
C ILE A 116 -7.52 5.48 13.68
N ALA A 117 -6.70 5.53 12.63
CA ALA A 117 -6.10 4.37 12.02
C ALA A 117 -4.77 4.74 11.36
N GLU A 118 -3.87 3.77 11.23
CA GLU A 118 -2.58 3.97 10.56
C GLU A 118 -2.57 3.30 9.18
N VAL A 119 -2.34 4.08 8.13
CA VAL A 119 -2.03 3.54 6.80
C VAL A 119 -0.61 2.98 6.81
N SER A 120 -0.46 1.72 6.42
CA SER A 120 0.83 1.06 6.36
C SER A 120 0.89 0.07 5.19
N ARG A 121 2.09 -0.48 4.92
CA ARG A 121 2.33 -1.52 3.90
C ARG A 121 1.71 -1.19 2.53
N LEU A 122 1.85 0.06 2.09
CA LEU A 122 1.48 0.47 0.74
C LEU A 122 2.50 -0.15 -0.22
N VAL A 123 2.02 -1.05 -1.07
CA VAL A 123 2.83 -1.84 -1.99
C VAL A 123 2.26 -1.72 -3.39
N VAL A 124 3.13 -1.48 -4.36
CA VAL A 124 2.84 -1.61 -5.81
C VAL A 124 3.78 -2.67 -6.34
N THR A 125 3.32 -3.62 -7.12
CA THR A 125 4.17 -4.70 -7.66
C THR A 125 5.09 -4.18 -8.76
N ARG A 126 6.23 -4.86 -8.98
CA ARG A 126 7.27 -4.42 -9.92
C ARG A 126 6.75 -4.10 -11.33
N GLN A 127 5.82 -4.91 -11.83
CA GLN A 127 5.20 -4.74 -13.14
C GLN A 127 4.49 -3.38 -13.31
N PHE A 128 4.04 -2.77 -12.21
CA PHE A 128 3.24 -1.55 -12.21
C PHE A 128 3.97 -0.34 -11.59
N ARG A 129 5.21 -0.51 -11.09
CA ARG A 129 6.06 0.59 -10.57
C ARG A 129 6.83 1.32 -11.67
N CYS A 130 7.22 0.65 -12.75
CA CYS A 130 8.10 1.23 -13.76
C CYS A 130 7.34 2.03 -14.84
N ARG A 131 7.73 3.29 -15.04
CA ARG A 131 7.56 3.96 -16.34
C ARG A 131 8.61 3.38 -17.29
N SER A 132 8.27 3.16 -18.56
CA SER A 132 9.26 2.69 -19.55
C SER A 132 10.43 3.67 -19.61
N GLY A 133 11.64 3.20 -19.24
CA GLY A 133 12.88 3.96 -19.33
C GLY A 133 13.49 4.46 -18.01
N GLU A 134 12.84 4.27 -16.85
CA GLU A 134 13.41 4.66 -15.56
C GLU A 134 14.12 3.49 -14.85
N ASN A 135 15.35 3.73 -14.39
CA ASN A 135 16.09 2.81 -13.53
C ASN A 135 15.49 2.77 -12.13
N PHE A 136 15.36 1.55 -11.62
CA PHE A 136 14.58 1.16 -10.46
C PHE A 136 14.98 1.87 -9.15
N LYS A 137 13.99 2.45 -8.44
CA LYS A 137 14.05 2.74 -7.00
C LYS A 137 12.76 2.24 -6.32
N PRO A 138 12.86 1.55 -5.16
CA PRO A 138 11.72 0.95 -4.45
C PRO A 138 10.79 1.96 -3.75
N TYR A 139 11.22 3.21 -3.65
CA TYR A 139 10.44 4.33 -3.12
C TYR A 139 10.22 5.37 -4.23
N PRO A 140 9.07 6.06 -4.28
CA PRO A 140 8.86 7.18 -5.18
C PRO A 140 9.76 8.34 -4.74
N VAL A 141 11.00 8.36 -5.23
CA VAL A 141 11.85 9.54 -5.20
C VAL A 141 11.55 10.28 -6.50
N PRO A 142 11.12 11.56 -6.48
CA PRO A 142 10.91 12.31 -7.72
C PRO A 142 12.25 12.42 -8.44
N ASP A 143 12.43 11.69 -9.54
CA ASP A 143 13.59 11.84 -10.41
C ASP A 143 13.29 12.98 -11.38
N LEU A 144 13.88 14.15 -11.12
CA LEU A 144 13.70 15.35 -11.94
C LEU A 144 14.48 15.27 -13.27
N SER A 145 15.14 14.14 -13.59
CA SER A 145 16.11 14.06 -14.68
C SER A 145 15.74 13.16 -15.87
N ALA A 146 14.57 12.50 -15.88
CA ALA A 146 14.24 11.55 -16.94
C ALA A 146 13.71 12.24 -18.23
N GLY A 147 14.56 12.31 -19.25
CA GLY A 147 14.28 12.84 -20.58
C GLY A 147 13.15 12.11 -21.32
N LYS A 148 12.37 12.90 -22.08
CA LYS A 148 11.25 12.48 -22.93
C LYS A 148 11.66 11.41 -23.96
N LYS A 149 11.13 10.18 -23.84
CA LYS A 149 10.86 9.28 -24.96
C LYS A 149 9.50 8.58 -24.79
N GLU A 150 9.00 8.06 -25.91
CA GLU A 150 7.59 8.14 -26.33
C GLU A 150 6.67 7.00 -25.90
N GLY A 151 5.37 7.31 -25.92
CA GLY A 151 4.24 6.46 -25.60
C GLY A 151 3.06 7.33 -25.20
N VAL A 152 2.37 7.92 -26.19
CA VAL A 152 1.27 8.88 -26.01
C VAL A 152 0.15 8.35 -25.11
N GLU A 153 -0.03 7.02 -25.03
CA GLU A 153 -1.02 6.39 -24.13
C GLU A 153 -0.62 6.37 -22.64
N ARG A 154 0.67 6.46 -22.30
CA ARG A 154 1.16 6.32 -20.91
C ARG A 154 1.29 7.63 -20.14
N ARG A 155 1.14 8.79 -20.81
CA ARG A 155 1.21 10.11 -20.17
C ARG A 155 -0.06 10.53 -19.45
N ASN A 156 -1.21 9.93 -19.78
CA ASN A 156 -2.53 10.31 -19.23
C ASN A 156 -3.14 9.26 -18.29
N PHE A 157 -2.34 8.34 -17.77
CA PHE A 157 -2.84 7.19 -17.03
C PHE A 157 -2.84 7.45 -15.51
N PRO A 158 -3.96 7.25 -14.78
CA PRO A 158 -3.94 7.28 -13.32
C PRO A 158 -3.10 6.09 -12.82
N GLY A 159 -1.92 6.39 -12.27
CA GLY A 159 -1.02 5.35 -11.78
C GLY A 159 -1.63 4.54 -10.62
N PRO A 160 -1.11 3.33 -10.34
CA PRO A 160 -1.56 2.49 -9.22
C PRO A 160 -1.64 3.23 -7.88
N ALA A 161 -0.75 4.21 -7.66
CA ALA A 161 -0.74 5.05 -6.47
C ALA A 161 -2.08 5.79 -6.25
N VAL A 162 -2.71 6.31 -7.30
CA VAL A 162 -4.03 6.97 -7.20
C VAL A 162 -5.09 5.97 -6.76
N GLY A 163 -5.06 4.75 -7.32
CA GLY A 163 -6.00 3.69 -6.93
C GLY A 163 -5.85 3.27 -5.48
N LEU A 164 -4.61 3.16 -5.01
CA LEU A 164 -4.33 2.86 -3.61
C LEU A 164 -4.78 4.01 -2.68
N ALA A 165 -4.55 5.27 -3.07
CA ALA A 165 -5.05 6.42 -2.31
C ALA A 165 -6.59 6.43 -2.20
N VAL A 166 -7.29 6.18 -3.30
CA VAL A 166 -8.76 6.05 -3.30
C VAL A 166 -9.21 4.88 -2.42
N SER A 167 -8.48 3.76 -2.44
CA SER A 167 -8.82 2.61 -1.60
C SER A 167 -8.69 2.89 -0.10
N ILE A 168 -7.71 3.72 0.31
CA ILE A 168 -7.59 4.19 1.71
C ILE A 168 -8.85 4.95 2.10
N ILE A 169 -9.27 5.93 1.28
CA ILE A 169 -10.47 6.73 1.56
C ILE A 169 -11.70 5.82 1.66
N GLN A 170 -11.86 4.86 0.75
CA GLN A 170 -12.97 3.91 0.79
C GLN A 170 -12.96 3.03 2.06
N MET A 171 -11.80 2.63 2.56
CA MET A 171 -11.69 1.89 3.81
C MET A 171 -12.06 2.76 5.03
N CYS A 172 -11.74 4.05 5.02
CA CYS A 172 -12.08 4.97 6.10
C CYS A 172 -13.57 5.36 6.15
N LEU A 173 -14.31 5.16 5.06
CA LEU A 173 -15.76 5.46 4.97
C LEU A 173 -16.65 4.29 5.42
N LYS A 174 -16.07 3.13 5.74
CA LYS A 174 -16.78 1.95 6.23
C LYS A 174 -16.79 1.91 7.75
#